data_AF-A0AAQ2GDY2-F1
#
_entry.id   AF-A0AAQ2GDY2-F1
#
_cell.length_a   1.000
_cell.length_b   1.000
_cell.length_c   1.000
_cell.angle_alpha   90.00
_cell.angle_beta   90.00
_cell.angle_gamma   90.00
#
_symmetry.space_group_name_H-M   'P 1'
#
loop_
_entity.id
_entity.type
_entity.pdbx_description
1 polymer ?
#
loop_
_entity_poly.entity_id
_entity_poly.type
_entity_poly.pdbx_seq_one_letter_code
_entity_poly.pdbx_strand_id
1 'polypeptide(L)'
;MAPPVVVTNLSEADAQQMKIILEGGGASVSIVPGASGKFTLVATYADPQPKTFDGSQPLPPPTTSQPSDSASARNDFISRVLQVCTGEWDFFGRQEYDVTGNAVVVGHKELEPIFAKRIGRYFSEGTGTTGVDGTNTDMAWSAAFISWVMKTSGAAGRFRYSTLHSVYIYQAIRDRLRSTDAGFWAYRLNEYKPIVGDLLCWARQSGIDYDSQASGNYHGHCDIVVAVEVDKVWVIGGNVGNSVTKRSVALGPNGFMPSTSMGGETLFAIMQCRIGVAIFQSAPAATVTTDGQAASTIAAGNTNGSIPSSTDHIAWGRVVTSEFKQAIIVLSKRIGCDPSHLMAAMAFESGETFAPDKRNPSSGATGLIQFMRSTAEGLGTSLEALAQMSQVQQLVYVEKYLAPYAGRFGSLSDMYMAILYPAAIGKPEASVLFSSGTKAYSQNSGLDVNGDGFVTKGEAASKVQAELDKGLTAGLVG
;
A
#
# COMPACT_ATOMS: atom_id res chain seq x y z
N MET A 1 33.73 15.41 -7.02
CA MET A 1 33.65 15.33 -5.55
C MET A 1 32.67 16.38 -5.08
N ALA A 2 31.62 15.95 -4.39
CA ALA A 2 30.77 16.87 -3.64
C ALA A 2 31.60 17.66 -2.59
N PRO A 3 31.22 18.91 -2.25
CA PRO A 3 31.86 19.62 -1.14
C PRO A 3 31.68 18.82 0.16
N PRO A 4 32.68 18.80 1.05
CA PRO A 4 32.58 18.07 2.31
C PRO A 4 31.45 18.62 3.18
N VAL A 5 30.70 17.72 3.82
CA VAL A 5 29.72 18.09 4.84
C VAL A 5 30.48 18.38 6.13
N VAL A 6 30.32 19.60 6.65
CA VAL A 6 31.01 20.06 7.86
C VAL A 6 29.98 20.33 8.96
N VAL A 7 30.07 19.60 10.07
CA VAL A 7 29.19 19.77 11.23
C VAL A 7 30.02 20.22 12.42
N THR A 8 29.78 21.43 12.94
CA THR A 8 30.56 22.07 14.01
C THR A 8 29.83 22.05 15.37
N ASN A 9 30.54 22.38 16.45
CA ASN A 9 29.98 22.62 17.80
C ASN A 9 29.38 21.38 18.51
N LEU A 10 29.70 20.18 18.04
CA LEU A 10 29.26 18.91 18.62
C LEU A 10 29.94 18.63 19.97
N SER A 11 29.29 17.89 20.88
CA SER A 11 30.03 17.23 21.96
C SER A 11 30.86 16.05 21.41
N GLU A 12 31.76 15.51 22.23
CA GLU A 12 32.54 14.31 21.84
C GLU A 12 31.64 13.11 21.53
N ALA A 13 30.59 12.90 22.34
CA ALA A 13 29.62 11.84 22.15
C ALA A 13 28.81 12.02 20.85
N ASP A 14 28.31 13.25 20.59
CA ASP A 14 27.55 13.55 19.36
C ASP A 14 28.43 13.37 18.12
N ALA A 15 29.70 13.81 18.18
CA ALA A 15 30.65 13.66 17.09
C ALA A 15 30.97 12.19 16.79
N GLN A 16 31.16 11.36 17.82
CA GLN A 16 31.39 9.93 17.64
C GLN A 16 30.15 9.20 17.12
N GLN A 17 28.94 9.57 17.58
CA GLN A 17 27.69 9.01 17.08
C GLN A 17 27.40 9.40 15.63
N MET A 18 27.57 10.68 15.28
CA MET A 18 27.43 11.16 13.90
C MET A 18 28.47 10.54 12.97
N LYS A 19 29.71 10.32 13.43
CA LYS A 19 30.71 9.59 12.64
C LYS A 19 30.20 8.21 12.20
N ILE A 20 29.63 7.43 13.13
CA ILE A 20 29.06 6.10 12.83
C ILE A 20 27.93 6.20 11.80
N ILE A 21 27.05 7.20 11.93
CA ILE A 21 25.94 7.44 10.99
C ILE A 21 26.45 7.76 9.58
N LEU A 22 27.44 8.64 9.48
CA LEU A 22 28.01 9.14 8.22
C LEU A 22 28.86 8.07 7.52
N GLU A 23 29.71 7.35 8.25
CA GLU A 23 30.48 6.19 7.72
C GLU A 23 29.55 5.06 7.27
N GLY A 24 28.45 4.82 8.01
CA GLY A 24 27.40 3.88 7.60
C GLY A 24 26.65 4.28 6.33
N GLY A 25 26.65 5.57 5.98
CA GLY A 25 26.18 6.12 4.70
C GLY A 25 27.28 6.19 3.62
N GLY A 26 28.42 5.52 3.81
CA GLY A 26 29.51 5.47 2.81
C GLY A 26 30.42 6.71 2.77
N ALA A 27 30.37 7.59 3.76
CA ALA A 27 31.33 8.69 3.89
C ALA A 27 32.68 8.22 4.44
N SER A 28 33.77 8.90 4.04
CA SER A 28 35.00 8.96 4.83
C SER A 28 34.94 10.17 5.75
N VAL A 29 35.07 9.95 7.06
CA VAL A 29 34.76 10.96 8.09
C VAL A 29 35.96 11.22 9.00
N SER A 30 36.34 12.49 9.11
CA SER A 30 37.36 12.96 10.05
C SER A 30 36.72 13.72 11.21
N ILE A 31 37.09 13.39 12.45
CA ILE A 31 36.75 14.20 13.63
C ILE A 31 37.92 15.14 13.92
N VAL A 32 37.64 16.44 14.00
CA VAL A 32 38.61 17.49 14.29
C VAL A 32 38.25 18.13 15.63
N PRO A 33 39.13 18.07 16.65
CA PRO A 33 38.94 18.81 17.90
C PRO A 33 38.92 20.33 17.65
N GLY A 34 37.97 21.02 18.28
CA GLY A 34 37.79 22.46 18.23
C GLY A 34 37.92 23.13 19.60
N ALA A 35 37.64 24.44 19.64
CA ALA A 35 37.72 25.22 20.88
C ALA A 35 36.66 24.78 21.92
N SER A 36 36.96 24.98 23.20
CA SER A 36 36.04 24.75 24.33
C SER A 36 35.45 23.33 24.42
N GLY A 37 36.23 22.30 24.05
CA GLY A 37 35.79 20.90 24.12
C GLY A 37 34.71 20.53 23.09
N LYS A 38 34.55 21.35 22.04
CA LYS A 38 33.66 21.08 20.92
C LYS A 38 34.39 20.39 19.78
N PHE A 39 33.67 19.61 19.00
CA PHE A 39 34.21 18.85 17.87
C PHE A 39 33.58 19.29 16.55
N THR A 40 34.35 19.16 15.47
CA THR A 40 33.91 19.36 14.10
C THR A 40 34.07 18.06 13.33
N LEU A 41 33.01 17.61 12.66
CA LEU A 41 33.09 16.52 11.69
C LEU A 41 33.28 17.10 10.30
N VAL A 42 34.17 16.46 9.53
CA VAL A 42 34.34 16.69 8.09
C VAL A 42 34.10 15.36 7.40
N ALA A 43 32.96 15.23 6.72
CA ALA A 43 32.58 14.05 5.97
C ALA A 43 32.74 14.28 4.46
N THR A 44 33.43 13.35 3.81
CA THR A 44 33.65 13.33 2.36
C THR A 44 32.97 12.10 1.77
N TYR A 45 32.16 12.31 0.75
CA TYR A 45 31.50 11.24 0.01
C TYR A 45 32.25 10.98 -1.29
N ALA A 46 32.42 9.70 -1.64
CA ALA A 46 32.83 9.35 -3.00
C ALA A 46 31.79 9.88 -4.00
N ASP A 47 32.21 10.35 -5.17
CA ASP A 47 31.24 10.70 -6.22
C ASP A 47 30.41 9.44 -6.55
N PRO A 48 29.07 9.50 -6.47
CA PRO A 48 28.24 8.35 -6.79
C PRO A 48 28.47 7.98 -8.26
N GLN A 49 28.85 6.73 -8.50
CA GLN A 49 28.88 6.16 -9.84
C GLN A 49 27.48 6.32 -10.46
N PRO A 50 27.35 6.96 -11.64
CA PRO A 50 26.05 7.41 -12.14
C PRO A 50 25.21 6.23 -12.64
N LYS A 51 24.45 5.62 -11.73
CA LYS A 51 23.10 5.18 -12.07
C LYS A 51 22.26 6.46 -12.17
N THR A 52 21.85 6.81 -13.39
CA THR A 52 21.16 8.06 -13.71
C THR A 52 19.77 8.11 -13.08
N PHE A 53 19.71 8.53 -11.81
CA PHE A 53 18.50 9.04 -11.18
C PHE A 53 18.63 10.55 -11.04
N ASP A 54 17.99 11.27 -11.95
CA ASP A 54 17.99 12.72 -11.94
C ASP A 54 17.08 13.25 -10.82
N GLY A 55 17.70 13.83 -9.79
CA GLY A 55 17.02 14.50 -8.69
C GLY A 55 16.24 15.76 -9.08
N SER A 56 16.23 16.15 -10.36
CA SER A 56 15.38 17.21 -10.90
C SER A 56 13.91 16.79 -11.10
N GLN A 57 13.61 15.48 -11.20
CA GLN A 57 12.26 14.97 -11.48
C GLN A 57 11.22 15.58 -10.52
N PRO A 58 10.34 16.49 -10.99
CA PRO A 58 9.19 16.89 -10.21
C PRO A 58 8.23 15.70 -10.15
N LEU A 59 7.54 15.52 -9.02
CA LEU A 59 6.40 14.62 -8.99
C LEU A 59 5.40 15.05 -10.08
N PRO A 60 4.78 14.11 -10.81
CA PRO A 60 3.79 14.46 -11.82
C PRO A 60 2.70 15.32 -11.18
N PRO A 61 2.29 16.43 -11.82
CA PRO A 61 1.29 17.32 -11.24
C PRO A 61 -0.02 16.58 -11.01
N PRO A 62 -0.78 16.90 -9.94
CA PRO A 62 -2.05 16.25 -9.69
C PRO A 62 -3.01 16.50 -10.87
N THR A 63 -3.43 15.43 -11.53
CA THR A 63 -4.38 15.47 -12.65
C THR A 63 -5.68 16.08 -12.15
N THR A 64 -6.05 17.24 -12.69
CA THR A 64 -7.22 18.01 -12.26
C THR A 64 -8.51 17.53 -12.94
N SER A 65 -8.88 16.27 -12.69
CA SER A 65 -10.23 15.77 -12.97
C SER A 65 -11.14 16.02 -11.76
N GLN A 66 -12.27 16.71 -11.98
CA GLN A 66 -13.28 16.98 -10.94
C GLN A 66 -13.87 15.66 -10.41
N PRO A 67 -13.85 15.39 -9.09
CA PRO A 67 -14.47 14.18 -8.53
C PRO A 67 -15.93 14.44 -8.15
N SER A 68 -16.86 13.70 -8.75
CA SER A 68 -18.28 13.70 -8.37
C SER A 68 -18.68 12.63 -7.36
N ASP A 69 -17.77 11.71 -7.00
CA ASP A 69 -18.03 10.64 -6.03
C ASP A 69 -16.96 10.59 -4.93
N SER A 70 -17.42 10.55 -3.68
CA SER A 70 -16.57 10.54 -2.49
C SER A 70 -15.67 9.31 -2.39
N ALA A 71 -16.19 8.12 -2.75
CA ALA A 71 -15.42 6.88 -2.68
C ALA A 71 -14.19 6.91 -3.61
N SER A 72 -14.32 7.52 -4.79
CA SER A 72 -13.17 7.83 -5.66
C SER A 72 -12.21 8.76 -4.95
N ALA A 73 -12.69 9.91 -4.46
CA ALA A 73 -11.85 10.92 -3.84
C ALA A 73 -11.03 10.41 -2.63
N ARG A 74 -11.55 9.44 -1.87
CA ARG A 74 -10.79 8.75 -0.80
C ARG A 74 -9.65 7.91 -1.39
N ASN A 75 -9.97 7.04 -2.34
CA ASN A 75 -9.01 6.12 -2.92
C ASN A 75 -7.94 6.85 -3.75
N ASP A 76 -8.31 7.95 -4.39
CA ASP A 76 -7.41 8.87 -5.07
C ASP A 76 -6.43 9.54 -4.08
N PHE A 77 -6.92 9.97 -2.91
CA PHE A 77 -6.08 10.56 -1.87
C PHE A 77 -5.13 9.52 -1.25
N ILE A 78 -5.63 8.35 -0.83
CA ILE A 78 -4.80 7.29 -0.25
C ILE A 78 -3.78 6.77 -1.27
N SER A 79 -4.15 6.58 -2.52
CA SER A 79 -3.20 6.16 -3.58
C SER A 79 -2.06 7.15 -3.75
N ARG A 80 -2.34 8.47 -3.69
CA ARG A 80 -1.28 9.49 -3.70
C ARG A 80 -0.42 9.45 -2.43
N VAL A 81 -1.00 9.27 -1.24
CA VAL A 81 -0.24 9.10 0.01
C VAL A 81 0.75 7.95 -0.10
N LEU A 82 0.30 6.78 -0.59
CA LEU A 82 1.15 5.62 -0.79
C LEU A 82 2.23 5.85 -1.84
N GLN A 83 1.87 6.41 -3.00
CA GLN A 83 2.82 6.74 -4.07
C GLN A 83 3.93 7.67 -3.56
N VAL A 84 3.56 8.70 -2.79
CA VAL A 84 4.51 9.69 -2.29
C VAL A 84 5.39 9.11 -1.18
N CYS A 85 4.84 8.41 -0.18
CA CYS A 85 5.68 7.86 0.90
C CYS A 85 6.53 6.66 0.45
N THR A 86 6.01 5.79 -0.43
CA THR A 86 6.81 4.70 -1.02
C THR A 86 7.85 5.24 -2.00
N GLY A 87 7.55 6.30 -2.74
CA GLY A 87 8.52 6.97 -3.61
C GLY A 87 9.71 7.57 -2.85
N GLU A 88 9.47 8.21 -1.69
CA GLU A 88 10.57 8.68 -0.84
C GLU A 88 11.30 7.55 -0.09
N TRP A 89 10.62 6.45 0.27
CA TRP A 89 11.29 5.25 0.81
C TRP A 89 12.22 4.62 -0.24
N ASP A 90 11.78 4.51 -1.49
CA ASP A 90 12.60 4.07 -2.62
C ASP A 90 13.78 5.02 -2.88
N PHE A 91 13.53 6.33 -2.86
CA PHE A 91 14.57 7.36 -3.01
C PHE A 91 15.66 7.21 -1.94
N PHE A 92 15.29 7.06 -0.67
CA PHE A 92 16.20 6.81 0.47
C PHE A 92 16.79 5.38 0.49
N GLY A 93 16.73 4.62 -0.61
CA GLY A 93 17.42 3.33 -0.72
C GLY A 93 16.73 2.19 0.04
N ARG A 94 15.41 2.29 0.26
CA ARG A 94 14.56 1.25 0.86
C ARG A 94 14.97 0.79 2.25
N GLN A 95 15.36 1.71 3.14
CA GLN A 95 15.67 1.35 4.53
C GLN A 95 14.50 0.60 5.18
N GLU A 96 14.76 -0.61 5.68
CA GLU A 96 13.72 -1.48 6.25
C GLU A 96 14.19 -2.04 7.59
N TYR A 97 13.29 -1.98 8.58
CA TYR A 97 13.51 -2.52 9.93
C TYR A 97 12.52 -3.66 10.19
N ASP A 98 13.00 -4.73 10.85
CA ASP A 98 12.16 -5.85 11.30
C ASP A 98 11.28 -5.49 12.51
N VAL A 99 10.40 -6.41 12.91
CA VAL A 99 9.48 -6.25 14.07
C VAL A 99 10.19 -6.16 15.43
N THR A 100 11.46 -6.53 15.51
CA THR A 100 12.30 -6.38 16.71
C THR A 100 13.12 -5.08 16.69
N GLY A 101 13.03 -4.30 15.61
CA GLY A 101 13.69 -3.00 15.45
C GLY A 101 15.10 -3.06 14.84
N ASN A 102 15.55 -4.21 14.34
CA ASN A 102 16.84 -4.29 13.65
C ASN A 102 16.72 -3.81 12.21
N ALA A 103 17.73 -3.10 11.72
CA ALA A 103 17.82 -2.77 10.30
C ALA A 103 18.12 -4.04 9.48
N VAL A 104 17.19 -4.44 8.60
CA VAL A 104 17.36 -5.53 7.63
C VAL A 104 17.81 -5.00 6.26
N VAL A 105 17.52 -3.73 5.96
CA VAL A 105 18.10 -2.98 4.85
C VAL A 105 18.55 -1.63 5.39
N VAL A 106 19.81 -1.25 5.17
CA VAL A 106 20.33 0.09 5.49
C VAL A 106 20.22 0.95 4.24
N GLY A 107 19.45 2.03 4.34
CA GLY A 107 19.30 3.03 3.28
C GLY A 107 20.15 4.27 3.52
N HIS A 108 19.97 5.25 2.65
CA HIS A 108 20.66 6.54 2.67
C HIS A 108 20.30 7.38 3.89
N LYS A 109 21.22 8.23 4.34
CA LYS A 109 21.13 9.00 5.59
C LYS A 109 20.90 10.49 5.34
N GLU A 110 20.24 11.13 6.30
CA GLU A 110 19.80 12.53 6.24
C GLU A 110 20.89 13.55 5.90
N LEU A 111 22.15 13.31 6.26
CA LEU A 111 23.28 14.21 6.00
C LEU A 111 23.99 13.96 4.66
N GLU A 112 23.62 12.92 3.91
CA GLU A 112 24.11 12.74 2.54
C GLU A 112 23.57 13.88 1.64
N PRO A 113 24.40 14.55 0.82
CA PRO A 113 24.04 15.86 0.23
C PRO A 113 22.72 15.92 -0.55
N ILE A 114 22.37 14.85 -1.28
CA ILE A 114 21.13 14.76 -2.06
C ILE A 114 19.90 14.58 -1.14
N PHE A 115 20.08 13.91 -0.01
CA PHE A 115 19.05 13.58 0.97
C PHE A 115 18.80 14.72 1.94
N ALA A 116 19.86 15.41 2.38
CA ALA A 116 19.75 16.68 3.11
C ALA A 116 18.89 17.68 2.32
N LYS A 117 19.22 17.89 1.03
CA LYS A 117 18.45 18.77 0.15
C LYS A 117 16.99 18.34 -0.01
N ARG A 118 16.69 17.02 -0.04
CA ARG A 118 15.31 16.50 -0.03
C ARG A 118 14.60 16.83 1.29
N ILE A 119 15.28 16.72 2.42
CA ILE A 119 14.73 17.05 3.74
C ILE A 119 14.44 18.55 3.88
N GLY A 120 15.29 19.43 3.35
CA GLY A 120 15.00 20.86 3.24
C GLY A 120 13.70 21.16 2.48
N ARG A 121 13.33 20.32 1.49
CA ARG A 121 12.02 20.41 0.81
C ARG A 121 10.86 19.96 1.70
N TYR A 122 11.03 18.94 2.54
CA TYR A 122 9.97 18.55 3.49
C TYR A 122 9.58 19.70 4.43
N PHE A 123 10.56 20.45 4.94
CA PHE A 123 10.33 21.65 5.76
C PHE A 123 9.70 22.81 4.95
N SER A 124 10.36 23.22 3.86
CA SER A 124 9.92 24.40 3.10
C SER A 124 8.58 24.18 2.38
N GLU A 125 8.41 23.05 1.70
CA GLU A 125 7.17 22.74 0.98
C GLU A 125 6.10 22.20 1.93
N GLY A 126 6.44 21.29 2.84
CA GLY A 126 5.46 20.60 3.71
C GLY A 126 4.88 21.50 4.81
N THR A 127 5.73 22.25 5.50
CA THR A 127 5.33 23.08 6.66
C THR A 127 5.46 24.58 6.42
N GLY A 128 6.06 25.02 5.31
CA GLY A 128 6.34 26.45 5.05
C GLY A 128 7.55 26.98 5.84
N THR A 129 8.38 26.08 6.38
CA THR A 129 9.51 26.43 7.24
C THR A 129 10.70 26.89 6.40
N THR A 130 11.11 28.15 6.58
CA THR A 130 12.25 28.77 5.90
C THR A 130 13.53 28.71 6.74
N GLY A 131 14.69 28.73 6.09
CA GLY A 131 16.00 28.74 6.79
C GLY A 131 16.49 27.38 7.28
N VAL A 132 15.83 26.30 6.87
CA VAL A 132 16.23 24.91 7.12
C VAL A 132 16.52 24.25 5.78
N ASP A 133 17.75 23.79 5.57
CA ASP A 133 18.21 23.16 4.32
C ASP A 133 18.28 21.63 4.38
N GLY A 134 17.99 21.07 5.57
CA GLY A 134 18.04 19.64 5.87
C GLY A 134 19.36 19.15 6.46
N THR A 135 20.36 20.03 6.64
CA THR A 135 21.58 19.74 7.42
C THR A 135 21.42 20.06 8.92
N ASN A 136 20.31 20.67 9.31
CA ASN A 136 19.97 21.03 10.69
C ASN A 136 19.60 19.80 11.53
N THR A 137 20.59 19.21 12.21
CA THR A 137 20.42 17.99 13.02
C THR A 137 19.76 18.22 14.39
N ASP A 138 19.58 19.46 14.81
CA ASP A 138 18.85 19.86 16.01
C ASP A 138 17.31 19.79 15.84
N MET A 139 16.82 19.72 14.59
CA MET A 139 15.40 19.67 14.27
C MET A 139 15.01 18.34 13.61
N ALA A 140 14.27 17.49 14.34
CA ALA A 140 13.77 16.24 13.79
C ALA A 140 12.75 16.46 12.66
N TRP A 141 13.08 16.00 11.45
CA TRP A 141 12.28 16.23 10.24
C TRP A 141 11.09 15.28 10.04
N SER A 142 10.82 14.34 10.94
CA SER A 142 9.77 13.32 10.75
C SER A 142 8.36 13.92 10.61
N ALA A 143 8.03 14.97 11.36
CA ALA A 143 6.73 15.66 11.24
C ALA A 143 6.63 16.53 9.97
N ALA A 144 7.75 17.10 9.54
CA ALA A 144 7.84 17.81 8.26
C ALA A 144 7.63 16.84 7.08
N PHE A 145 8.20 15.63 7.15
CA PHE A 145 7.94 14.56 6.18
C PHE A 145 6.46 14.18 6.12
N ILE A 146 5.80 13.89 7.26
CA ILE A 146 4.36 13.56 7.27
C ILE A 146 3.54 14.73 6.71
N SER A 147 3.83 15.97 7.11
CA SER A 147 3.19 17.17 6.58
C SER A 147 3.39 17.31 5.07
N TRP A 148 4.59 17.04 4.56
CA TRP A 148 4.92 17.07 3.14
C TRP A 148 4.19 15.97 2.35
N VAL A 149 4.16 14.73 2.84
CA VAL A 149 3.41 13.63 2.20
C VAL A 149 1.94 14.00 2.09
N MET A 150 1.31 14.45 3.20
CA MET A 150 -0.10 14.83 3.21
C MET A 150 -0.40 15.99 2.25
N LYS A 151 0.46 17.02 2.23
CA LYS A 151 0.29 18.20 1.36
C LYS A 151 0.43 17.84 -0.11
N THR A 152 1.47 17.10 -0.45
CA THR A 152 1.78 16.61 -1.81
C THR A 152 0.68 15.67 -2.32
N SER A 153 0.07 14.89 -1.43
CA SER A 153 -1.06 14.01 -1.76
C SER A 153 -2.40 14.75 -1.94
N GLY A 154 -2.44 16.05 -1.70
CA GLY A 154 -3.62 16.89 -1.89
C GLY A 154 -4.54 16.97 -0.68
N ALA A 155 -4.03 16.84 0.56
CA ALA A 155 -4.85 16.97 1.76
C ALA A 155 -5.45 18.38 1.95
N ALA A 156 -4.92 19.40 1.27
CA ALA A 156 -5.40 20.79 1.34
C ALA A 156 -5.60 21.26 2.80
N GLY A 157 -6.69 21.94 3.13
CA GLY A 157 -7.01 22.34 4.51
C GLY A 157 -7.47 21.22 5.45
N ARG A 158 -7.49 19.95 5.00
CA ARG A 158 -8.02 18.80 5.76
C ARG A 158 -6.98 18.13 6.67
N PHE A 159 -5.71 18.53 6.59
CA PHE A 159 -4.63 18.08 7.49
C PHE A 159 -4.00 19.29 8.20
N ARG A 160 -3.58 19.09 9.46
CA ARG A 160 -2.94 20.12 10.28
C ARG A 160 -1.42 20.07 10.14
N TYR A 161 -0.86 20.70 9.12
CA TYR A 161 0.59 20.76 8.89
C TYR A 161 1.35 21.34 10.09
N SER A 162 2.49 20.73 10.43
CA SER A 162 3.30 21.08 11.60
C SER A 162 4.69 20.42 11.53
N THR A 163 5.72 21.10 12.05
CA THR A 163 7.04 20.49 12.32
C THR A 163 7.06 19.66 13.62
N LEU A 164 5.91 19.55 14.31
CA LEU A 164 5.72 18.79 15.55
C LEU A 164 4.54 17.83 15.41
N HIS A 165 4.78 16.52 15.62
CA HIS A 165 3.73 15.48 15.57
C HIS A 165 2.60 15.73 16.56
N SER A 166 2.93 16.18 17.76
CA SER A 166 1.98 16.41 18.85
C SER A 166 0.84 17.35 18.46
N VAL A 167 1.08 18.31 17.57
CA VAL A 167 0.12 19.31 17.12
C VAL A 167 -1.04 18.67 16.34
N TYR A 168 -0.77 17.82 15.35
CA TYR A 168 -1.83 17.17 14.58
C TYR A 168 -2.46 15.99 15.30
N ILE A 169 -1.71 15.24 16.12
CA ILE A 169 -2.30 14.19 16.95
C ILE A 169 -3.28 14.79 17.97
N TYR A 170 -2.87 15.84 18.70
CA TYR A 170 -3.73 16.51 19.67
C TYR A 170 -4.97 17.15 19.02
N GLN A 171 -4.82 17.74 17.84
CA GLN A 171 -5.95 18.24 17.05
C GLN A 171 -6.92 17.12 16.67
N ALA A 172 -6.42 15.99 16.14
CA ALA A 172 -7.25 14.86 15.71
C ALA A 172 -7.98 14.14 16.87
N ILE A 173 -7.41 14.11 18.08
CA ILE A 173 -8.10 13.65 19.31
C ILE A 173 -9.29 14.57 19.62
N ARG A 174 -9.06 15.89 19.65
CA ARG A 174 -10.10 16.89 19.93
C ARG A 174 -11.20 16.90 18.88
N ASP A 175 -10.82 16.72 17.62
CA ASP A 175 -11.73 16.71 16.49
C ASP A 175 -12.65 15.50 16.50
N ARG A 176 -12.16 14.33 16.96
CA ARG A 176 -13.00 13.16 17.25
C ARG A 176 -13.92 13.39 18.45
N LEU A 177 -13.38 13.86 19.59
CA LEU A 177 -14.16 14.11 20.81
C LEU A 177 -15.30 15.12 20.61
N ARG A 178 -15.19 15.98 19.59
CA ARG A 178 -16.19 16.96 19.18
C ARG A 178 -17.03 16.54 17.98
N SER A 179 -16.82 15.34 17.43
CA SER A 179 -17.48 14.80 16.23
C SER A 179 -17.44 15.76 15.03
N THR A 180 -16.32 16.48 14.85
CA THR A 180 -16.14 17.45 13.75
C THR A 180 -16.01 16.78 12.39
N ASP A 181 -16.18 17.54 11.32
CA ASP A 181 -16.00 17.01 9.96
C ASP A 181 -14.55 16.66 9.60
N ALA A 182 -13.58 16.88 10.49
CA ALA A 182 -12.14 16.94 10.20
C ALA A 182 -11.58 15.76 9.40
N GLY A 183 -10.55 16.05 8.59
CA GLY A 183 -9.93 15.07 7.69
C GLY A 183 -9.19 13.93 8.39
N PHE A 184 -8.87 14.08 9.67
CA PHE A 184 -8.33 13.01 10.51
C PHE A 184 -8.98 13.02 11.89
N TRP A 185 -9.23 11.82 12.43
CA TRP A 185 -9.68 11.60 13.81
C TRP A 185 -8.72 10.61 14.47
N ALA A 186 -8.30 10.89 15.69
CA ALA A 186 -7.48 9.95 16.45
C ALA A 186 -8.37 9.03 17.30
N TYR A 187 -8.03 7.75 17.35
CA TYR A 187 -8.68 6.71 18.14
C TYR A 187 -7.69 6.03 19.08
N ARG A 188 -8.18 5.45 20.17
CA ARG A 188 -7.40 4.50 20.97
C ARG A 188 -7.14 3.23 20.18
N LEU A 189 -6.07 2.54 20.54
CA LEU A 189 -5.65 1.29 19.90
C LEU A 189 -6.71 0.17 19.97
N ASN A 190 -7.61 0.21 20.96
CA ASN A 190 -8.70 -0.77 21.16
C ASN A 190 -10.07 -0.31 20.63
N GLU A 191 -10.19 0.88 20.05
CA GLU A 191 -11.43 1.41 19.49
C GLU A 191 -11.50 1.30 17.97
N TYR A 192 -10.34 1.19 17.31
CA TYR A 192 -10.22 1.28 15.86
C TYR A 192 -9.14 0.33 15.34
N LYS A 193 -9.42 -0.33 14.21
CA LYS A 193 -8.48 -1.21 13.52
C LYS A 193 -7.76 -0.40 12.43
N PRO A 194 -6.43 -0.45 12.34
CA PRO A 194 -5.68 0.32 11.35
C PRO A 194 -6.02 -0.15 9.93
N ILE A 195 -6.15 0.81 9.01
CA ILE A 195 -6.19 0.56 7.57
C ILE A 195 -5.09 1.35 6.88
N VAL A 196 -4.85 1.00 5.61
CA VAL A 196 -3.89 1.69 4.76
C VAL A 196 -4.27 3.16 4.59
N GLY A 197 -3.30 4.07 4.80
CA GLY A 197 -3.50 5.52 4.78
C GLY A 197 -3.65 6.19 6.15
N ASP A 198 -3.86 5.42 7.22
CA ASP A 198 -3.89 5.94 8.60
C ASP A 198 -2.48 6.29 9.09
N LEU A 199 -2.38 7.07 10.18
CA LEU A 199 -1.12 7.25 10.91
C LEU A 199 -1.13 6.46 12.22
N LEU A 200 -0.06 5.72 12.51
CA LEU A 200 0.21 5.24 13.86
C LEU A 200 0.87 6.35 14.68
N CYS A 201 0.45 6.56 15.92
CA CYS A 201 0.91 7.66 16.77
C CYS A 201 1.68 7.15 18.00
N TRP A 202 2.92 7.60 18.13
CA TRP A 202 3.85 7.18 19.15
C TRP A 202 4.24 8.34 20.08
N ALA A 203 4.34 8.05 21.37
CA ALA A 203 4.92 8.94 22.37
C ALA A 203 6.42 8.65 22.51
N ARG A 204 7.25 9.69 22.44
CA ARG A 204 8.70 9.64 22.74
C ARG A 204 9.00 10.18 24.15
N GLN A 205 8.00 10.17 25.03
CA GLN A 205 8.03 10.73 26.38
C GLN A 205 7.09 9.94 27.29
N SER A 206 7.49 9.75 28.55
CA SER A 206 6.67 9.07 29.56
C SER A 206 5.42 9.88 29.94
N GLY A 207 4.34 9.17 30.31
CA GLY A 207 3.09 9.78 30.76
C GLY A 207 2.23 10.41 29.65
N ILE A 208 2.52 10.10 28.39
CA ILE A 208 1.73 10.54 27.23
C ILE A 208 0.95 9.35 26.64
N ASP A 209 -0.35 9.53 26.47
CA ASP A 209 -1.27 8.59 25.83
C ASP A 209 -2.50 9.32 25.23
N TYR A 210 -3.58 8.57 24.93
CA TYR A 210 -4.82 9.12 24.36
C TYR A 210 -5.63 9.99 25.34
N ASP A 211 -5.44 9.89 26.66
CA ASP A 211 -6.08 10.75 27.67
C ASP A 211 -5.15 11.85 28.22
N SER A 212 -3.84 11.59 28.27
CA SER A 212 -2.80 12.52 28.69
C SER A 212 -1.94 12.98 27.52
N GLN A 213 -2.23 14.15 26.92
CA GLN A 213 -1.43 14.73 25.82
C GLN A 213 -0.62 15.97 26.22
N ALA A 214 -0.51 16.32 27.51
CA ALA A 214 0.15 17.57 27.94
C ALA A 214 -0.28 18.82 27.14
N SER A 215 -1.58 18.92 26.79
CA SER A 215 -2.16 19.96 25.92
C SER A 215 -1.52 20.12 24.53
N GLY A 216 -0.95 19.04 23.98
CA GLY A 216 -0.24 19.05 22.69
C GLY A 216 1.26 19.38 22.79
N ASN A 217 1.80 19.55 23.99
CA ASN A 217 3.22 19.83 24.23
C ASN A 217 3.97 18.58 24.71
N TYR A 218 4.36 17.71 23.77
CA TYR A 218 5.11 16.49 24.03
C TYR A 218 5.93 16.06 22.82
N HIS A 219 6.96 15.24 23.05
CA HIS A 219 7.68 14.58 21.96
C HIS A 219 6.88 13.37 21.45
N GLY A 220 6.51 13.39 20.17
CA GLY A 220 5.78 12.32 19.52
C GLY A 220 6.34 11.99 18.14
N HIS A 221 5.85 10.90 17.56
CA HIS A 221 6.20 10.44 16.21
C HIS A 221 4.98 9.81 15.52
N CYS A 222 4.99 9.80 14.19
CA CYS A 222 3.99 9.15 13.36
C CYS A 222 4.62 8.48 12.15
N ASP A 223 4.08 7.32 11.79
CA ASP A 223 4.34 6.60 10.56
C ASP A 223 3.02 6.38 9.81
N ILE A 224 3.04 6.37 8.47
CA ILE A 224 1.90 6.09 7.61
C ILE A 224 1.73 4.59 7.45
N VAL A 225 0.53 4.05 7.67
CA VAL A 225 0.20 2.64 7.39
C VAL A 225 0.15 2.43 5.87
N VAL A 226 1.03 1.57 5.35
CA VAL A 226 1.14 1.29 3.91
C VAL A 226 0.69 -0.13 3.52
N ALA A 227 0.65 -1.06 4.48
CA ALA A 227 -0.02 -2.36 4.33
C ALA A 227 -0.48 -2.90 5.68
N VAL A 228 -1.49 -3.77 5.66
CA VAL A 228 -2.02 -4.47 6.84
C VAL A 228 -2.02 -5.97 6.53
N GLU A 229 -1.26 -6.74 7.31
CA GLU A 229 -1.25 -8.20 7.29
C GLU A 229 -2.02 -8.75 8.51
N VAL A 230 -2.03 -10.07 8.70
CA VAL A 230 -2.79 -10.74 9.77
C VAL A 230 -2.20 -10.50 11.18
N ASP A 231 -0.88 -10.40 11.27
CA ASP A 231 -0.07 -10.36 12.50
C ASP A 231 0.75 -9.08 12.65
N LYS A 232 0.71 -8.18 11.65
CA LYS A 232 1.46 -6.92 11.64
C LYS A 232 0.85 -5.89 10.69
N VAL A 233 1.19 -4.63 10.91
CA VAL A 233 1.03 -3.55 9.94
C VAL A 233 2.40 -3.07 9.48
N TRP A 234 2.53 -2.77 8.19
CA TRP A 234 3.70 -2.09 7.65
C TRP A 234 3.46 -0.61 7.63
N VAL A 235 4.44 0.14 8.13
CA VAL A 235 4.39 1.59 8.16
C VAL A 235 5.64 2.21 7.54
N ILE A 236 5.49 3.38 6.92
CA ILE A 236 6.60 4.21 6.43
C ILE A 236 6.62 5.54 7.18
N GLY A 237 7.77 5.90 7.73
CA GLY A 237 7.99 7.15 8.47
C GLY A 237 9.31 7.81 8.11
N GLY A 238 9.34 9.14 8.21
CA GLY A 238 10.57 9.93 8.12
C GLY A 238 11.33 9.96 9.44
N ASN A 239 12.62 10.25 9.39
CA ASN A 239 13.55 10.29 10.52
C ASN A 239 13.43 9.14 11.53
N VAL A 240 13.34 7.91 11.02
CA VAL A 240 13.55 6.69 11.81
C VAL A 240 14.86 6.09 11.32
N GLY A 241 15.87 5.98 12.20
CA GLY A 241 17.22 5.58 11.77
C GLY A 241 17.85 6.55 10.76
N ASN A 242 17.51 7.84 10.87
CA ASN A 242 18.01 8.98 10.09
C ASN A 242 17.77 8.83 8.57
N SER A 243 16.65 8.19 8.21
CA SER A 243 16.21 7.89 6.84
C SER A 243 14.68 7.95 6.75
N VAL A 244 14.12 7.85 5.54
CA VAL A 244 12.76 7.36 5.34
C VAL A 244 12.80 5.84 5.46
N THR A 245 12.07 5.28 6.41
CA THR A 245 12.17 3.87 6.81
C THR A 245 10.82 3.19 6.78
N LYS A 246 10.79 1.99 6.22
CA LYS A 246 9.68 1.05 6.35
C LYS A 246 9.92 0.15 7.57
N ARG A 247 8.92 -0.05 8.42
CA ARG A 247 9.00 -0.98 9.57
C ARG A 247 7.70 -1.74 9.76
N SER A 248 7.79 -2.96 10.27
CA SER A 248 6.62 -3.74 10.68
C SER A 248 6.31 -3.51 12.16
N VAL A 249 5.05 -3.32 12.52
CA VAL A 249 4.56 -3.22 13.89
C VAL A 249 3.57 -4.35 14.13
N ALA A 250 3.71 -5.10 15.22
CA ALA A 250 2.84 -6.23 15.52
C ALA A 250 1.36 -5.81 15.65
N LEU A 251 0.46 -6.61 15.08
CA LEU A 251 -0.99 -6.46 15.14
C LEU A 251 -1.57 -7.56 16.03
N GLY A 252 -2.55 -7.22 16.87
CA GLY A 252 -3.22 -8.19 17.71
C GLY A 252 -4.08 -9.16 16.89
N PRO A 253 -4.30 -10.41 17.34
CA PRO A 253 -5.08 -11.40 16.61
C PRO A 253 -6.57 -11.02 16.43
N ASN A 254 -7.03 -10.00 17.14
CA ASN A 254 -8.35 -9.38 16.98
C ASN A 254 -8.37 -8.25 15.92
N GLY A 255 -7.24 -7.94 15.27
CA GLY A 255 -7.06 -6.85 14.31
C GLY A 255 -6.94 -5.45 14.93
N PHE A 256 -6.78 -5.34 16.25
CA PHE A 256 -6.48 -4.08 16.93
C PHE A 256 -4.98 -3.97 17.22
N MET A 257 -4.45 -2.75 17.33
CA MET A 257 -3.05 -2.57 17.72
C MET A 257 -2.87 -2.92 19.21
N PRO A 258 -1.89 -3.75 19.59
CA PRO A 258 -1.55 -3.96 20.99
C PRO A 258 -0.77 -2.76 21.54
N SER A 259 -0.82 -2.55 22.86
CA SER A 259 0.10 -1.63 23.54
C SER A 259 1.54 -2.09 23.26
N THR A 260 2.30 -1.26 22.53
CA THR A 260 3.58 -1.62 21.92
C THR A 260 4.59 -0.54 22.23
N SER A 261 5.75 -0.93 22.77
CA SER A 261 6.91 -0.05 22.87
C SER A 261 8.04 -0.56 21.98
N MET A 262 8.64 0.31 21.17
CA MET A 262 9.68 -0.04 20.20
C MET A 262 10.64 1.14 20.05
N GLY A 263 11.96 0.90 20.14
CA GLY A 263 12.97 1.96 19.99
C GLY A 263 12.88 3.12 21.00
N GLY A 264 12.29 2.89 22.18
CA GLY A 264 12.02 3.94 23.19
C GLY A 264 10.75 4.76 22.94
N GLU A 265 10.00 4.44 21.88
CA GLU A 265 8.68 5.02 21.58
C GLU A 265 7.56 4.10 22.08
N THR A 266 6.41 4.65 22.50
CA THR A 266 5.22 3.88 22.88
C THR A 266 4.03 4.24 21.99
N LEU A 267 3.47 3.25 21.30
CA LEU A 267 2.27 3.40 20.48
C LEU A 267 1.06 3.69 21.40
N PHE A 268 0.27 4.72 21.10
CA PHE A 268 -0.87 5.12 21.95
C PHE A 268 -2.16 5.48 21.20
N ALA A 269 -2.08 5.86 19.92
CA ALA A 269 -3.25 6.19 19.12
C ALA A 269 -3.07 5.81 17.64
N ILE A 270 -4.19 5.77 16.92
CA ILE A 270 -4.25 5.66 15.46
C ILE A 270 -5.03 6.88 14.94
N MET A 271 -4.43 7.70 14.08
CA MET A 271 -5.16 8.74 13.35
C MET A 271 -5.76 8.14 12.08
N GLN A 272 -7.06 7.89 12.10
CA GLN A 272 -7.84 7.50 10.94
C GLN A 272 -7.80 8.60 9.87
N CYS A 273 -7.51 8.23 8.63
CA CYS A 273 -7.73 9.10 7.48
C CYS A 273 -9.22 9.12 7.06
N ARG A 274 -9.81 10.31 7.12
CA ARG A 274 -11.20 10.62 6.73
C ARG A 274 -11.29 11.51 5.48
N ILE A 275 -10.16 11.82 4.84
CA ILE A 275 -10.15 12.58 3.58
C ILE A 275 -10.80 11.75 2.48
N GLY A 276 -11.78 12.33 1.79
CA GLY A 276 -12.61 11.64 0.79
C GLY A 276 -13.72 10.75 1.36
N VAL A 277 -13.84 10.57 2.68
CA VAL A 277 -15.01 9.86 3.24
C VAL A 277 -16.27 10.72 3.06
N ALA A 278 -17.30 10.17 2.41
CA ALA A 278 -18.60 10.83 2.29
C ALA A 278 -19.18 11.10 3.68
N ILE A 279 -19.56 12.34 3.94
CA ILE A 279 -20.37 12.69 5.10
C ILE A 279 -21.83 12.54 4.69
N PHE A 280 -22.41 11.37 4.92
CA PHE A 280 -23.85 11.18 4.82
C PHE A 280 -24.55 12.00 5.93
N GLN A 281 -24.85 13.27 5.64
CA GLN A 281 -25.84 14.00 6.41
C GLN A 281 -27.22 13.47 6.03
N SER A 282 -27.92 12.88 6.99
CA SER A 282 -29.29 12.41 6.82
C SER A 282 -30.26 13.58 6.74
N ALA A 283 -30.85 13.79 5.56
CA ALA A 283 -31.99 14.67 5.32
C ALA A 283 -33.16 13.84 4.75
N PRO A 284 -34.42 14.22 5.00
CA PRO A 284 -35.56 13.32 4.88
C PRO A 284 -35.99 13.04 3.43
N ALA A 285 -36.70 11.92 3.26
CA ALA A 285 -37.16 11.41 1.97
C ALA A 285 -37.98 12.44 1.18
N ALA A 286 -37.53 12.74 -0.03
CA ALA A 286 -38.29 13.48 -1.04
C ALA A 286 -38.83 12.53 -2.12
N THR A 287 -40.03 12.82 -2.59
CA THR A 287 -40.91 11.93 -3.36
C THR A 287 -40.37 11.61 -4.75
N VAL A 288 -40.43 10.33 -5.16
CA VAL A 288 -40.18 9.91 -6.54
C VAL A 288 -41.33 10.37 -7.44
N THR A 289 -40.99 11.02 -8.55
CA THR A 289 -41.86 11.08 -9.74
C THR A 289 -41.08 10.50 -10.92
N THR A 290 -41.75 9.65 -11.69
CA THR A 290 -41.20 8.89 -12.83
C THR A 290 -41.44 9.62 -14.14
N ASP A 291 -40.43 9.64 -15.00
CA ASP A 291 -40.45 9.60 -16.48
C ASP A 291 -38.98 9.71 -16.94
N GLY A 292 -38.51 9.20 -18.09
CA GLY A 292 -39.15 8.39 -19.12
C GLY A 292 -38.30 8.39 -20.41
N GLN A 293 -37.87 7.20 -20.85
CA GLN A 293 -37.35 6.86 -22.19
C GLN A 293 -35.94 7.30 -22.68
N ALA A 294 -35.17 6.25 -22.95
CA ALA A 294 -34.00 6.07 -23.81
C ALA A 294 -33.97 6.73 -25.19
N ALA A 295 -32.75 6.88 -25.73
CA ALA A 295 -32.44 6.58 -27.13
C ALA A 295 -30.97 6.09 -27.27
N SER A 296 -30.73 5.14 -28.18
CA SER A 296 -29.42 4.56 -28.48
C SER A 296 -29.11 4.72 -29.96
N THR A 297 -27.85 5.00 -30.32
CA THR A 297 -27.36 4.90 -31.70
C THR A 297 -25.97 4.28 -31.73
N ILE A 298 -25.85 3.15 -32.41
CA ILE A 298 -24.58 2.48 -32.72
C ILE A 298 -24.18 2.86 -34.14
N ALA A 299 -22.89 3.14 -34.36
CA ALA A 299 -22.26 3.13 -35.66
C ALA A 299 -20.95 2.34 -35.58
N ALA A 300 -20.78 1.33 -36.45
CA ALA A 300 -19.61 0.47 -36.50
C ALA A 300 -18.71 0.82 -37.70
N GLY A 301 -17.39 0.77 -37.52
CA GLY A 301 -16.39 1.01 -38.56
C GLY A 301 -15.00 0.48 -38.17
N ASN A 302 -14.36 -0.27 -39.06
CA ASN A 302 -13.14 -1.10 -38.85
C ASN A 302 -12.00 -0.56 -39.78
N THR A 303 -10.69 -0.72 -39.57
CA THR A 303 -9.90 -1.71 -38.81
C THR A 303 -8.61 -1.13 -38.16
N ASN A 304 -7.96 -1.95 -37.33
CA ASN A 304 -6.50 -2.06 -37.12
C ASN A 304 -5.65 -0.79 -36.85
N GLY A 305 -5.23 -0.65 -35.58
CA GLY A 305 -4.11 0.23 -35.20
C GLY A 305 -3.90 0.30 -33.69
N SER A 306 -3.26 -0.73 -33.10
CA SER A 306 -2.67 -0.76 -31.74
C SER A 306 -3.37 0.13 -30.69
N ILE A 307 -4.39 -0.41 -30.02
CA ILE A 307 -5.10 0.28 -28.93
C ILE A 307 -4.12 0.62 -27.79
N PRO A 308 -4.08 1.87 -27.28
CA PRO A 308 -3.30 2.20 -26.10
C PRO A 308 -3.86 1.45 -24.88
N SER A 309 -3.03 0.67 -24.21
CA SER A 309 -3.42 -0.04 -22.98
C SER A 309 -3.70 0.97 -21.86
N SER A 310 -4.99 1.22 -21.60
CA SER A 310 -5.44 1.94 -20.41
C SER A 310 -5.42 0.99 -19.21
N THR A 311 -4.30 0.95 -18.48
CA THR A 311 -3.98 -0.06 -17.45
C THR A 311 -4.90 -0.11 -16.23
N ASP A 312 -5.93 0.74 -16.19
CA ASP A 312 -6.82 0.95 -15.05
C ASP A 312 -8.27 0.48 -15.32
N HIS A 313 -8.56 0.08 -16.57
CA HIS A 313 -9.83 -0.54 -16.98
C HIS A 313 -9.64 -2.04 -17.16
N ILE A 314 -10.22 -2.85 -16.27
CA ILE A 314 -10.07 -4.31 -16.28
C ILE A 314 -11.43 -5.00 -16.34
N ALA A 315 -11.45 -6.25 -16.79
CA ALA A 315 -12.66 -7.06 -16.75
C ALA A 315 -13.24 -7.10 -15.33
N TRP A 316 -14.55 -6.92 -15.20
CA TRP A 316 -15.28 -6.86 -13.92
C TRP A 316 -14.93 -5.69 -12.98
N GLY A 317 -14.08 -4.74 -13.41
CA GLY A 317 -13.61 -3.64 -12.58
C GLY A 317 -14.70 -2.73 -11.99
N ARG A 318 -15.92 -2.69 -12.56
CA ARG A 318 -17.05 -1.90 -12.04
C ARG A 318 -17.88 -2.56 -10.95
N VAL A 319 -17.83 -3.88 -10.78
CA VAL A 319 -18.66 -4.59 -9.78
C VAL A 319 -17.91 -4.93 -8.49
N VAL A 320 -16.63 -4.57 -8.44
CA VAL A 320 -15.77 -4.72 -7.26
C VAL A 320 -15.39 -3.36 -6.70
N THR A 321 -14.91 -3.32 -5.46
CA THR A 321 -14.45 -2.05 -4.87
C THR A 321 -13.15 -1.58 -5.54
N SER A 322 -12.92 -0.27 -5.58
CA SER A 322 -11.71 0.30 -6.20
C SER A 322 -10.43 -0.16 -5.50
N GLU A 323 -10.48 -0.41 -4.19
CA GLU A 323 -9.37 -0.95 -3.40
C GLU A 323 -9.03 -2.38 -3.84
N PHE A 324 -10.05 -3.22 -4.09
CA PHE A 324 -9.84 -4.57 -4.62
C PHE A 324 -9.31 -4.53 -6.06
N LYS A 325 -9.91 -3.72 -6.94
CA LYS A 325 -9.45 -3.52 -8.31
C LYS A 325 -7.98 -3.08 -8.37
N GLN A 326 -7.60 -2.10 -7.55
CA GLN A 326 -6.24 -1.58 -7.51
C GLN A 326 -5.26 -2.63 -6.95
N ALA A 327 -5.66 -3.38 -5.92
CA ALA A 327 -4.88 -4.48 -5.38
C ALA A 327 -4.65 -5.59 -6.42
N ILE A 328 -5.66 -5.92 -7.23
CA ILE A 328 -5.52 -6.83 -8.38
C ILE A 328 -4.51 -6.29 -9.39
N ILE A 329 -4.62 -5.04 -9.84
CA ILE A 329 -3.69 -4.44 -10.81
C ILE A 329 -2.24 -4.46 -10.29
N VAL A 330 -2.03 -4.17 -9.01
CA VAL A 330 -0.70 -4.20 -8.38
C VAL A 330 -0.17 -5.63 -8.24
N LEU A 331 -1.00 -6.57 -7.77
CA LEU A 331 -0.65 -8.00 -7.68
C LEU A 331 -0.27 -8.56 -9.06
N SER A 332 -1.09 -8.30 -10.08
CA SER A 332 -0.86 -8.73 -11.46
C SER A 332 0.45 -8.19 -12.04
N LYS A 333 0.81 -6.94 -11.73
CA LYS A 333 2.14 -6.39 -12.07
C LYS A 333 3.28 -7.11 -11.33
N ARG A 334 3.10 -7.51 -10.06
CA ARG A 334 4.12 -8.24 -9.29
C ARG A 334 4.33 -9.68 -9.77
N ILE A 335 3.26 -10.40 -10.12
CA ILE A 335 3.35 -11.80 -10.60
C ILE A 335 3.48 -11.92 -12.12
N GLY A 336 3.40 -10.82 -12.87
CA GLY A 336 3.53 -10.83 -14.34
C GLY A 336 2.36 -11.52 -15.03
N CYS A 337 1.12 -11.14 -14.71
CA CYS A 337 -0.09 -11.58 -15.41
C CYS A 337 -0.95 -10.41 -15.87
N ASP A 338 -1.91 -10.69 -16.75
CA ASP A 338 -2.97 -9.73 -17.10
C ASP A 338 -4.01 -9.66 -15.95
N PRO A 339 -4.37 -8.46 -15.46
CA PRO A 339 -5.34 -8.32 -14.38
C PRO A 339 -6.77 -8.73 -14.78
N SER A 340 -7.17 -8.57 -16.04
CA SER A 340 -8.47 -9.04 -16.54
C SER A 340 -8.54 -10.56 -16.57
N HIS A 341 -7.42 -11.25 -16.86
CA HIS A 341 -7.36 -12.72 -16.76
C HIS A 341 -7.54 -13.21 -15.31
N LEU A 342 -6.93 -12.52 -14.34
CA LEU A 342 -7.10 -12.84 -12.92
C LEU A 342 -8.53 -12.56 -12.45
N MET A 343 -9.13 -11.44 -12.86
CA MET A 343 -10.53 -11.11 -12.56
C MET A 343 -11.50 -12.13 -13.15
N ALA A 344 -11.30 -12.57 -14.40
CA ALA A 344 -12.14 -13.57 -15.05
C ALA A 344 -12.07 -14.93 -14.33
N ALA A 345 -10.86 -15.36 -13.91
CA ALA A 345 -10.70 -16.56 -13.10
C ALA A 345 -11.41 -16.45 -11.74
N MET A 346 -11.33 -15.30 -11.08
CA MET A 346 -12.05 -15.06 -9.81
C MET A 346 -13.57 -14.97 -9.99
N ALA A 347 -14.04 -14.40 -11.11
CA ALA A 347 -15.46 -14.40 -11.45
C ALA A 347 -15.97 -15.84 -11.59
N PHE A 348 -15.27 -16.68 -12.33
CA PHE A 348 -15.63 -18.09 -12.49
C PHE A 348 -15.66 -18.84 -11.15
N GLU A 349 -14.57 -18.78 -10.39
CA GLU A 349 -14.42 -19.52 -9.13
C GLU A 349 -15.38 -19.03 -8.03
N SER A 350 -15.67 -17.73 -7.95
CA SER A 350 -16.61 -17.17 -6.96
C SER A 350 -18.07 -17.10 -7.43
N GLY A 351 -18.37 -17.50 -8.67
CA GLY A 351 -19.69 -17.33 -9.29
C GLY A 351 -20.11 -15.85 -9.33
N GLU A 352 -19.24 -15.00 -9.89
CA GLU A 352 -19.37 -13.55 -10.09
C GLU A 352 -19.46 -12.70 -8.81
N THR A 353 -19.46 -13.32 -7.63
CA THR A 353 -19.64 -12.60 -6.36
C THR A 353 -18.39 -11.87 -5.87
N PHE A 354 -17.20 -12.33 -6.27
CA PHE A 354 -15.91 -11.96 -5.69
C PHE A 354 -15.89 -12.04 -4.15
N ALA A 355 -16.76 -12.88 -3.56
CA ALA A 355 -16.95 -12.92 -2.11
C ALA A 355 -15.90 -13.84 -1.45
N PRO A 356 -15.18 -13.37 -0.41
CA PRO A 356 -14.09 -14.12 0.22
C PRO A 356 -14.60 -15.32 1.04
N ASP A 357 -15.86 -15.33 1.43
CA ASP A 357 -16.56 -16.40 2.16
C ASP A 357 -17.31 -17.37 1.23
N LYS A 358 -17.31 -17.14 -0.10
CA LYS A 358 -18.04 -17.97 -1.07
C LYS A 358 -17.59 -19.41 -0.97
N ARG A 359 -18.46 -20.28 -0.45
CA ARG A 359 -18.14 -21.69 -0.21
C ARG A 359 -18.83 -22.62 -1.20
N ASN A 360 -18.07 -23.51 -1.82
CA ASN A 360 -18.61 -24.62 -2.60
C ASN A 360 -19.27 -25.66 -1.67
N PRO A 361 -20.55 -26.02 -1.86
CA PRO A 361 -21.26 -26.93 -0.95
C PRO A 361 -20.82 -28.40 -1.08
N SER A 362 -20.13 -28.78 -2.17
CA SER A 362 -19.68 -30.16 -2.42
C SER A 362 -18.22 -30.37 -2.00
N SER A 363 -17.29 -29.53 -2.44
CA SER A 363 -15.87 -29.65 -2.11
C SER A 363 -15.49 -28.95 -0.80
N GLY A 364 -16.33 -28.02 -0.32
CA GLY A 364 -16.02 -27.16 0.81
C GLY A 364 -15.01 -26.05 0.52
N ALA A 365 -14.55 -25.92 -0.74
CA ALA A 365 -13.60 -24.88 -1.17
C ALA A 365 -14.16 -23.46 -0.94
N THR A 366 -13.27 -22.48 -0.71
CA THR A 366 -13.69 -21.15 -0.22
C THR A 366 -12.98 -19.98 -0.92
N GLY A 367 -13.73 -18.93 -1.22
CA GLY A 367 -13.21 -17.60 -1.55
C GLY A 367 -12.90 -17.35 -3.03
N LEU A 368 -12.14 -16.29 -3.28
CA LEU A 368 -11.87 -15.68 -4.58
C LEU A 368 -11.36 -16.64 -5.66
N ILE A 369 -10.56 -17.64 -5.27
CA ILE A 369 -10.02 -18.68 -6.17
C ILE A 369 -10.36 -20.10 -5.68
N GLN A 370 -11.41 -20.24 -4.86
CA GLN A 370 -11.86 -21.51 -4.26
C GLN A 370 -10.72 -22.32 -3.63
N PHE A 371 -10.06 -21.74 -2.61
CA PHE A 371 -9.01 -22.43 -1.88
C PHE A 371 -9.51 -23.78 -1.32
N MET A 372 -8.75 -24.84 -1.60
CA MET A 372 -8.93 -26.15 -0.94
C MET A 372 -8.29 -26.13 0.46
N ARG A 373 -8.82 -26.93 1.39
CA ARG A 373 -8.35 -26.94 2.80
C ARG A 373 -6.84 -27.17 2.93
N SER A 374 -6.30 -28.18 2.25
CA SER A 374 -4.86 -28.48 2.26
C SER A 374 -4.00 -27.35 1.65
N THR A 375 -4.54 -26.61 0.69
CA THR A 375 -3.88 -25.42 0.14
C THR A 375 -3.87 -24.27 1.14
N ALA A 376 -4.99 -24.02 1.83
CA ALA A 376 -5.07 -23.02 2.89
C ALA A 376 -4.08 -23.33 4.04
N GLU A 377 -4.06 -24.59 4.48
CA GLU A 377 -3.13 -25.10 5.50
C GLU A 377 -1.66 -24.92 5.06
N GLY A 378 -1.32 -25.30 3.82
CA GLY A 378 0.01 -25.12 3.25
C GLY A 378 0.46 -23.65 3.07
N LEU A 379 -0.49 -22.71 3.02
CA LEU A 379 -0.24 -21.27 2.99
C LEU A 379 -0.24 -20.63 4.39
N GLY A 380 -0.36 -21.43 5.46
CA GLY A 380 -0.36 -20.95 6.85
C GLY A 380 -1.67 -20.29 7.28
N THR A 381 -2.81 -20.78 6.79
CA THR A 381 -4.16 -20.29 7.16
C THR A 381 -5.18 -21.43 7.18
N SER A 382 -6.47 -21.12 7.31
CA SER A 382 -7.58 -22.08 7.18
C SER A 382 -8.70 -21.53 6.30
N LEU A 383 -9.63 -22.39 5.87
CA LEU A 383 -10.79 -21.95 5.09
C LEU A 383 -11.71 -21.01 5.89
N GLU A 384 -11.80 -21.25 7.19
CA GLU A 384 -12.59 -20.46 8.13
C GLU A 384 -11.95 -19.08 8.33
N ALA A 385 -10.61 -19.00 8.41
CA ALA A 385 -9.89 -17.73 8.45
C ALA A 385 -10.00 -16.97 7.12
N LEU A 386 -9.81 -17.66 5.99
CA LEU A 386 -9.98 -17.08 4.64
C LEU A 386 -11.39 -16.50 4.44
N ALA A 387 -12.43 -17.18 4.92
CA ALA A 387 -13.82 -16.70 4.85
C ALA A 387 -14.10 -15.45 5.68
N GLN A 388 -13.28 -15.12 6.69
CA GLN A 388 -13.44 -13.92 7.52
C GLN A 388 -12.58 -12.73 7.04
N MET A 389 -11.81 -12.91 5.97
CA MET A 389 -11.01 -11.84 5.37
C MET A 389 -11.87 -10.94 4.48
N SER A 390 -11.47 -9.68 4.32
CA SER A 390 -11.92 -8.88 3.18
C SER A 390 -11.35 -9.41 1.87
N GLN A 391 -11.93 -9.00 0.74
CA GLN A 391 -11.41 -9.35 -0.59
C GLN A 391 -9.91 -9.02 -0.72
N VAL A 392 -9.51 -7.81 -0.29
CA VAL A 392 -8.11 -7.33 -0.34
C VAL A 392 -7.19 -8.15 0.60
N GLN A 393 -7.65 -8.51 1.80
CA GLN A 393 -6.86 -9.37 2.70
C GLN A 393 -6.66 -10.76 2.10
N GLN A 394 -7.68 -11.32 1.45
CA GLN A 394 -7.59 -12.63 0.81
C GLN A 394 -6.64 -12.62 -0.40
N LEU A 395 -6.45 -11.48 -1.09
CA LEU A 395 -5.46 -11.35 -2.16
C LEU A 395 -4.01 -11.61 -1.72
N VAL A 396 -3.66 -11.42 -0.45
CA VAL A 396 -2.34 -11.79 0.07
C VAL A 396 -2.10 -13.30 -0.06
N TYR A 397 -3.15 -14.11 0.11
CA TYR A 397 -3.07 -15.57 -0.05
C TYR A 397 -3.18 -15.99 -1.51
N VAL A 398 -3.92 -15.26 -2.34
CA VAL A 398 -3.91 -15.44 -3.81
C VAL A 398 -2.52 -15.19 -4.37
N GLU A 399 -1.85 -14.12 -3.95
CA GLU A 399 -0.49 -13.82 -4.38
C GLU A 399 0.51 -14.89 -3.91
N LYS A 400 0.47 -15.30 -2.63
CA LYS A 400 1.30 -16.40 -2.13
C LYS A 400 1.08 -17.71 -2.91
N TYR A 401 -0.16 -18.00 -3.30
CA TYR A 401 -0.51 -19.18 -4.10
C TYR A 401 -0.01 -19.10 -5.54
N LEU A 402 -0.11 -17.93 -6.18
CA LEU A 402 0.28 -17.72 -7.58
C LEU A 402 1.78 -17.41 -7.77
N ALA A 403 2.49 -16.95 -6.73
CA ALA A 403 3.90 -16.57 -6.80
C ALA A 403 4.85 -17.65 -7.38
N PRO A 404 4.69 -18.96 -7.11
CA PRO A 404 5.49 -20.01 -7.74
C PRO A 404 5.34 -20.11 -9.27
N TYR A 405 4.33 -19.46 -9.84
CA TYR A 405 4.03 -19.42 -11.27
C TYR A 405 4.28 -18.04 -11.90
N ALA A 406 4.85 -17.09 -11.16
CA ALA A 406 5.10 -15.73 -11.63
C ALA A 406 5.86 -15.70 -12.96
N GLY A 407 5.41 -14.85 -13.90
CA GLY A 407 5.95 -14.72 -15.25
C GLY A 407 5.60 -15.86 -16.22
N ARG A 408 4.80 -16.86 -15.81
CA ARG A 408 4.39 -18.00 -16.67
C ARG A 408 2.98 -17.87 -17.24
N PHE A 409 2.33 -16.72 -17.05
CA PHE A 409 0.93 -16.45 -17.41
C PHE A 409 0.80 -15.92 -18.85
N GLY A 410 1.18 -16.72 -19.85
CA GLY A 410 1.17 -16.32 -21.26
C GLY A 410 -0.23 -16.16 -21.89
N SER A 411 -1.28 -16.65 -21.23
CA SER A 411 -2.66 -16.64 -21.71
C SER A 411 -3.66 -16.67 -20.55
N LEU A 412 -4.95 -16.48 -20.85
CA LEU A 412 -6.04 -16.72 -19.89
C LEU A 412 -6.03 -18.17 -19.40
N SER A 413 -5.86 -19.12 -20.33
CA SER A 413 -5.75 -20.55 -20.01
C SER A 413 -4.60 -20.83 -19.06
N ASP A 414 -3.44 -20.17 -19.20
CA ASP A 414 -2.31 -20.36 -18.28
C ASP A 414 -2.57 -19.78 -16.88
N MET A 415 -3.27 -18.64 -16.78
CA MET A 415 -3.78 -18.13 -15.50
C MET A 415 -4.72 -19.16 -14.85
N TYR A 416 -5.69 -19.68 -15.61
CA TYR A 416 -6.63 -20.63 -15.05
C TYR A 416 -5.99 -21.98 -14.69
N MET A 417 -5.03 -22.46 -15.48
CA MET A 417 -4.26 -23.67 -15.15
C MET A 417 -3.48 -23.51 -13.84
N ALA A 418 -3.04 -22.32 -13.46
CA ALA A 418 -2.40 -22.11 -12.15
C ALA A 418 -3.34 -22.32 -10.95
N ILE A 419 -4.65 -22.31 -11.16
CA ILE A 419 -5.69 -22.60 -10.14
C ILE A 419 -6.16 -24.06 -10.27
N LEU A 420 -6.52 -24.50 -11.48
CA LEU A 420 -7.12 -25.82 -11.72
C LEU A 420 -6.09 -26.97 -11.80
N TYR A 421 -5.01 -26.79 -12.58
CA TYR A 421 -4.06 -27.86 -12.89
C TYR A 421 -2.66 -27.32 -13.29
N PRO A 422 -1.80 -26.92 -12.33
CA PRO A 422 -0.60 -26.13 -12.62
C PRO A 422 0.44 -26.82 -13.53
N ALA A 423 0.39 -28.14 -13.63
CA ALA A 423 1.21 -28.92 -14.56
C ALA A 423 0.82 -28.75 -16.05
N ALA A 424 -0.19 -27.95 -16.37
CA ALA A 424 -0.59 -27.59 -17.74
C ALA A 424 -0.28 -26.14 -18.14
N ILE A 425 0.30 -25.33 -17.26
CA ILE A 425 0.79 -23.97 -17.60
C ILE A 425 1.83 -24.08 -18.72
N GLY A 426 1.59 -23.37 -19.84
CA GLY A 426 2.45 -23.36 -21.02
C GLY A 426 2.25 -24.54 -21.99
N LYS A 427 1.31 -25.46 -21.71
CA LYS A 427 0.95 -26.53 -22.67
C LYS A 427 -0.02 -26.01 -23.75
N PRO A 428 -0.06 -26.65 -24.94
CA PRO A 428 -1.05 -26.34 -25.97
C PRO A 428 -2.49 -26.54 -25.49
N GLU A 429 -3.44 -25.75 -26.00
CA GLU A 429 -4.87 -25.81 -25.62
C GLU A 429 -5.51 -27.19 -25.82
N ALA A 430 -5.09 -27.94 -26.85
CA ALA A 430 -5.55 -29.30 -27.12
C ALA A 430 -5.00 -30.38 -26.15
N SER A 431 -4.24 -29.99 -25.12
CA SER A 431 -3.68 -30.94 -24.15
C SER A 431 -4.78 -31.47 -23.23
N VAL A 432 -5.00 -32.78 -23.24
CA VAL A 432 -5.91 -33.47 -22.30
C VAL A 432 -5.39 -33.31 -20.87
N LEU A 433 -6.25 -32.81 -19.98
CA LEU A 433 -6.04 -32.71 -18.54
C LEU A 433 -6.64 -33.90 -17.81
N PHE A 434 -7.89 -34.24 -18.15
CA PHE A 434 -8.68 -35.30 -17.51
C PHE A 434 -9.32 -36.19 -18.58
N SER A 435 -9.50 -37.47 -18.26
CA SER A 435 -10.09 -38.46 -19.16
C SER A 435 -11.17 -39.28 -18.44
N SER A 436 -12.22 -39.65 -19.15
CA SER A 436 -13.34 -40.42 -18.64
C SER A 436 -12.89 -41.72 -17.95
N GLY A 437 -13.60 -42.10 -16.89
CA GLY A 437 -13.22 -43.19 -15.98
C GLY A 437 -12.21 -42.80 -14.90
N THR A 438 -11.59 -41.61 -14.94
CA THR A 438 -10.75 -41.12 -13.85
C THR A 438 -11.54 -40.32 -12.80
N LYS A 439 -11.07 -40.32 -11.54
CA LYS A 439 -11.65 -39.47 -10.48
C LYS A 439 -11.53 -37.97 -10.81
N ALA A 440 -10.41 -37.56 -11.41
CA ALA A 440 -10.20 -36.16 -11.78
C ALA A 440 -11.24 -35.70 -12.83
N TYR A 441 -11.55 -36.55 -13.81
CA TYR A 441 -12.63 -36.30 -14.75
C TYR A 441 -14.00 -36.30 -14.07
N SER A 442 -14.33 -37.25 -13.18
CA SER A 442 -15.64 -37.27 -12.54
C SER A 442 -15.92 -36.05 -11.64
N GLN A 443 -14.88 -35.38 -11.14
CA GLN A 443 -14.98 -34.12 -10.39
C GLN A 443 -15.02 -32.87 -11.27
N ASN A 444 -14.60 -32.96 -12.54
CA ASN A 444 -14.46 -31.84 -13.47
C ASN A 444 -15.22 -32.05 -14.80
N SER A 445 -16.12 -33.03 -14.87
CA SER A 445 -16.81 -33.44 -16.11
C SER A 445 -17.68 -32.34 -16.69
N GLY A 446 -18.11 -31.38 -15.88
CA GLY A 446 -18.76 -30.16 -16.35
C GLY A 446 -17.86 -29.23 -17.18
N LEU A 447 -16.57 -29.53 -17.32
CA LEU A 447 -15.63 -28.84 -18.22
C LEU A 447 -15.43 -29.56 -19.56
N ASP A 448 -15.95 -30.78 -19.74
CA ASP A 448 -16.06 -31.40 -21.08
C ASP A 448 -17.22 -30.71 -21.81
N VAL A 449 -16.89 -29.88 -22.80
CA VAL A 449 -17.86 -29.05 -23.53
C VAL A 449 -18.46 -29.82 -24.71
N ASN A 450 -17.72 -30.79 -25.25
CA ASN A 450 -18.07 -31.47 -26.50
C ASN A 450 -18.70 -32.87 -26.27
N GLY A 451 -18.45 -33.46 -25.10
CA GLY A 451 -18.99 -34.75 -24.65
C GLY A 451 -18.17 -35.98 -25.09
N ASP A 452 -16.94 -35.83 -25.58
CA ASP A 452 -16.09 -36.92 -26.08
C ASP A 452 -15.43 -37.76 -24.97
N GLY A 453 -15.53 -37.33 -23.70
CA GLY A 453 -14.92 -38.01 -22.57
C GLY A 453 -13.52 -37.52 -22.21
N PHE A 454 -13.07 -36.41 -22.77
CA PHE A 454 -11.83 -35.73 -22.42
C PHE A 454 -12.10 -34.28 -22.00
N VAL A 455 -11.29 -33.76 -21.07
CA VAL A 455 -11.25 -32.32 -20.77
C VAL A 455 -9.90 -31.81 -21.22
N THR A 456 -9.87 -31.01 -22.29
CA THR A 456 -8.64 -30.33 -22.73
C THR A 456 -8.40 -29.02 -21.95
N LYS A 457 -7.17 -28.46 -22.05
CA LYS A 457 -6.82 -27.17 -21.48
C LYS A 457 -7.73 -26.04 -21.99
N GLY A 458 -8.03 -26.04 -23.29
CA GLY A 458 -8.91 -25.04 -23.91
C GLY A 458 -10.36 -25.15 -23.45
N GLU A 459 -10.89 -26.37 -23.29
CA GLU A 459 -12.24 -26.59 -22.78
C GLU A 459 -12.36 -26.22 -21.30
N ALA A 460 -11.37 -26.56 -20.47
CA ALA A 460 -11.31 -26.13 -19.09
C ALA A 460 -11.30 -24.59 -18.95
N ALA A 461 -10.59 -23.89 -19.83
CA ALA A 461 -10.54 -22.42 -19.85
C ALA A 461 -11.78 -21.77 -20.51
N SER A 462 -12.58 -22.50 -21.29
CA SER A 462 -13.67 -21.94 -22.12
C SER A 462 -14.72 -21.14 -21.32
N LYS A 463 -15.06 -21.59 -20.10
CA LYS A 463 -15.99 -20.87 -19.22
C LYS A 463 -15.36 -19.62 -18.63
N VAL A 464 -14.06 -19.66 -18.33
CA VAL A 464 -13.31 -18.50 -17.87
C VAL A 464 -13.16 -17.47 -19.00
N GLN A 465 -13.05 -17.91 -20.26
CA GLN A 465 -13.11 -17.03 -21.43
C GLN A 465 -14.47 -16.34 -21.53
N ALA A 466 -15.58 -17.05 -21.29
CA ALA A 466 -16.91 -16.43 -21.22
C ALA A 466 -17.00 -15.39 -20.09
N GLU A 467 -16.39 -15.65 -18.91
CA GLU A 467 -16.31 -14.64 -17.84
C GLU A 467 -15.41 -13.45 -18.22
N LEU A 468 -14.33 -13.65 -18.99
CA LEU A 468 -13.50 -12.55 -19.50
C LEU A 468 -14.30 -11.68 -20.48
N ASP A 469 -14.93 -12.30 -21.49
CA ASP A 469 -15.73 -11.61 -22.51
C ASP A 469 -16.89 -10.84 -21.88
N LYS A 470 -17.58 -11.46 -20.91
CA LYS A 470 -18.63 -10.82 -20.10
C LYS A 470 -18.08 -9.66 -19.27
N GLY A 471 -17.00 -9.88 -18.54
CA GLY A 471 -16.36 -8.85 -17.71
C GLY A 471 -15.84 -7.65 -18.49
N LEU A 472 -15.52 -7.82 -19.77
CA LEU A 472 -15.11 -6.75 -20.70
C LEU A 472 -16.29 -5.96 -21.31
N THR A 473 -17.54 -6.36 -21.07
CA THR A 473 -18.70 -5.61 -21.57
C THR A 473 -18.83 -4.23 -20.91
N ALA A 474 -19.43 -3.28 -21.63
CA ALA A 474 -19.50 -1.86 -21.24
C ALA A 474 -20.21 -1.55 -19.90
N GLY A 475 -20.88 -2.52 -19.27
CA GLY A 475 -21.46 -2.41 -17.93
C GLY A 475 -20.55 -2.93 -16.80
N LEU A 476 -19.57 -3.78 -17.12
CA LEU A 476 -18.75 -4.51 -16.14
C LEU A 476 -17.27 -4.08 -16.18
N VAL A 477 -16.75 -3.67 -17.34
CA VAL A 477 -15.37 -3.20 -17.52
C VAL A 477 -15.17 -1.80 -16.94
N GLY A 478 -14.11 -1.59 -16.16
CA GLY A 478 -13.74 -0.27 -15.67
C GLY A 478 -12.77 -0.29 -14.51
#